data_AF-A0A2R4WS21-F1
#
_entry.id   AF-A0A2R4WS21-F1
#
_cell.length_a   1.000
_cell.length_b   1.000
_cell.length_c   1.000
_cell.angle_alpha   90.00
_cell.angle_beta   90.00
_cell.angle_gamma   90.00
#
_symmetry.space_group_name_H-M   'P 1'
#
loop_
_entity.id
_entity.type
_entity.pdbx_description
1 polymer ?
#
loop_
_entity_poly.entity_id
_entity_poly.type
_entity_poly.pdbx_seq_one_letter_code
_entity_poly.pdbx_strand_id
1 'polypeptide(L)'
;MLRGALILALALAAAPAAAVEPARFPQPDDRWLYDVRVPAGPHRVRFSRVDAVPGPAQGWRVTVTCGLIDTRTDRETTQLTARGEAGRGRMVAIGGGWDSPKPGASFIIDERTEARKSQFTDARCASGPGDLSSGD
;
A
#
# COMPACT_ATOMS: atom_id res chain seq x y z
N MET A 1 -24.42 20.13 60.84
CA MET A 1 -23.77 18.86 60.44
C MET A 1 -24.40 18.40 59.12
N LEU A 2 -23.63 17.69 58.29
CA LEU A 2 -23.94 17.15 56.95
C LEU A 2 -23.86 18.12 55.76
N ARG A 3 -22.86 17.90 54.92
CA ARG A 3 -23.03 17.71 53.46
C ARG A 3 -21.77 17.06 52.91
N GLY A 4 -21.80 15.72 52.86
CA GLY A 4 -20.77 14.92 52.21
C GLY A 4 -20.79 15.15 50.70
N ALA A 5 -19.62 15.39 50.13
CA ALA A 5 -19.44 15.51 48.69
C ALA A 5 -19.43 14.11 48.05
N LEU A 6 -20.35 13.87 47.12
CA LEU A 6 -20.35 12.69 46.27
C LEU A 6 -19.27 12.86 45.19
N ILE A 7 -18.25 12.00 45.20
CA ILE A 7 -17.25 11.92 44.12
C ILE A 7 -17.84 11.01 43.04
N LEU A 8 -18.14 11.58 41.87
CA LEU A 8 -18.58 10.83 40.70
C LEU A 8 -17.34 10.29 39.97
N ALA A 9 -17.09 8.99 40.04
CA ALA A 9 -16.02 8.34 39.30
C ALA A 9 -16.45 8.16 37.82
N LEU A 10 -15.78 8.85 36.89
CA LEU A 10 -15.88 8.57 35.46
C LEU A 10 -15.16 7.26 35.15
N ALA A 11 -15.92 6.20 34.87
CA ALA A 11 -15.38 4.99 34.26
C ALA A 11 -15.19 5.24 32.74
N LEU A 12 -13.93 5.45 32.30
CA LEU A 12 -13.58 5.36 30.89
C LEU A 12 -13.69 3.90 30.46
N ALA A 13 -14.78 3.54 29.78
CA ALA A 13 -14.88 2.27 29.08
C ALA A 13 -13.94 2.30 27.87
N ALA A 14 -12.78 1.65 28.00
CA ALA A 14 -11.93 1.35 26.85
C ALA A 14 -12.70 0.39 25.94
N ALA A 15 -13.20 0.89 24.80
CA ALA A 15 -13.75 0.04 23.76
C ALA A 15 -12.66 -0.93 23.29
N PRO A 16 -12.94 -2.24 23.14
CA PRO A 16 -11.97 -3.16 22.60
C PRO A 16 -11.67 -2.72 21.17
N ALA A 17 -10.39 -2.44 20.86
CA ALA A 17 -9.95 -2.36 19.48
C ALA A 17 -10.27 -3.71 18.83
N ALA A 18 -11.22 -3.73 17.91
CA ALA A 18 -11.53 -4.93 17.14
C ALA A 18 -10.21 -5.42 16.52
N ALA A 19 -9.86 -6.68 16.78
CA ALA A 19 -8.74 -7.31 16.11
C ALA A 19 -9.03 -7.23 14.60
N VAL A 20 -8.26 -6.40 13.90
CA VAL A 20 -8.32 -6.31 12.45
C VAL A 20 -7.84 -7.67 11.95
N GLU A 21 -8.75 -8.49 11.42
CA GLU A 21 -8.34 -9.70 10.69
C GLU A 21 -7.29 -9.28 9.66
N PRO A 22 -6.18 -10.03 9.52
CA PRO A 22 -5.18 -9.69 8.53
C PRO A 22 -5.88 -9.62 7.17
N ALA A 23 -5.82 -8.44 6.54
CA ALA A 23 -6.53 -8.19 5.30
C ALA A 23 -6.26 -9.34 4.32
N ARG A 24 -7.34 -10.00 3.89
CA ARG A 24 -7.27 -11.06 2.89
C ARG A 24 -6.52 -10.51 1.68
N PHE A 25 -5.59 -11.30 1.13
CA PHE A 25 -4.87 -10.87 -0.06
C PHE A 25 -5.84 -10.72 -1.26
N PRO A 26 -5.72 -9.66 -2.08
CA PRO A 26 -6.74 -9.29 -3.06
C PRO A 26 -7.11 -10.39 -4.06
N GLN A 27 -8.39 -10.54 -4.33
CA GLN A 27 -8.96 -11.40 -5.36
C GLN A 27 -9.17 -10.62 -6.67
N PRO A 28 -9.24 -11.30 -7.83
CA PRO A 28 -9.36 -10.63 -9.13
C PRO A 28 -10.50 -9.62 -9.29
N ASP A 29 -11.56 -9.77 -8.52
CA ASP A 29 -12.73 -8.90 -8.46
C ASP A 29 -12.61 -7.76 -7.43
N ASP A 30 -11.57 -7.77 -6.61
CA ASP A 30 -11.30 -6.72 -5.62
C ASP A 30 -10.61 -5.51 -6.26
N ARG A 31 -10.90 -4.32 -5.71
CA ARG A 31 -10.03 -3.15 -5.83
C ARG A 31 -9.00 -3.17 -4.72
N TRP A 32 -7.78 -2.74 -5.01
CA TRP A 32 -6.74 -2.67 -3.98
C TRP A 32 -5.73 -1.56 -4.26
N LEU A 33 -5.11 -1.11 -3.17
CA LEU A 33 -4.03 -0.14 -3.16
C LEU A 33 -2.82 -0.76 -2.50
N TYR A 34 -1.66 -0.55 -3.10
CA TYR A 34 -0.38 -0.88 -2.47
C TYR A 34 0.46 0.39 -2.36
N ASP A 35 1.02 0.69 -1.19
CA ASP A 35 1.92 1.82 -0.96
C ASP A 35 3.19 1.30 -0.28
N VAL A 36 4.35 1.65 -0.85
CA VAL A 36 5.67 1.36 -0.25
C VAL A 36 6.47 2.63 -0.18
N ARG A 37 7.12 2.84 0.96
CA ARG A 37 7.96 4.00 1.24
C ARG A 37 9.29 3.55 1.80
N VAL A 38 10.39 4.02 1.23
CA VAL A 38 11.75 3.69 1.67
C VAL A 38 12.61 4.95 1.78
N PRO A 39 13.56 5.02 2.74
CA PRO A 39 14.52 6.12 2.79
C PRO A 39 15.29 6.27 1.48
N ALA A 40 15.45 7.52 1.01
CA ALA A 40 16.12 7.84 -0.25
C ALA A 40 17.21 8.93 -0.08
N GLY A 41 17.74 9.06 1.14
CA GLY A 41 18.72 10.07 1.54
C GLY A 41 18.15 11.07 2.55
N PRO A 42 18.95 12.08 2.94
CA PRO A 42 18.51 13.09 3.90
C PRO A 42 17.22 13.77 3.44
N HIS A 43 16.23 13.78 4.32
CA HIS A 43 14.92 14.41 4.11
C HIS A 43 14.16 13.92 2.87
N ARG A 44 14.46 12.72 2.37
CA ARG A 44 13.82 12.16 1.18
C ARG A 44 13.35 10.74 1.43
N VAL A 45 12.11 10.48 1.05
CA VAL A 45 11.54 9.14 0.97
C VAL A 45 11.21 8.86 -0.48
N ARG A 46 11.60 7.70 -0.99
CA ARG A 46 11.11 7.20 -2.28
C ARG A 46 9.84 6.41 -2.03
N PHE A 47 8.87 6.57 -2.91
CA PHE A 47 7.63 5.82 -2.83
C PHE A 47 7.29 5.12 -4.15
N SER A 48 6.50 4.06 -4.03
CA SER A 48 5.74 3.46 -5.12
C SER A 48 4.32 3.23 -4.65
N ARG A 49 3.36 3.52 -5.52
CA ARG A 49 1.95 3.21 -5.33
C ARG A 49 1.43 2.40 -6.50
N VAL A 50 0.65 1.36 -6.21
CA VAL A 50 -0.13 0.64 -7.21
C VAL A 50 -1.59 0.80 -6.86
N ASP A 51 -2.33 1.40 -7.78
CA ASP A 51 -3.80 1.41 -7.77
C ASP A 51 -4.29 0.35 -8.74
N ALA A 52 -5.11 -0.57 -8.25
CA ALA A 52 -5.61 -1.69 -9.03
C ALA A 52 -7.13 -1.75 -9.01
N VAL A 53 -7.69 -1.90 -10.20
CA VAL A 53 -9.13 -2.09 -10.40
C VAL A 53 -9.40 -3.36 -11.20
N PRO A 54 -10.55 -4.02 -11.00
CA PRO A 54 -10.91 -5.21 -11.75
C PRO A 54 -10.76 -5.04 -13.26
N GLY A 55 -10.00 -5.94 -13.85
CA GLY A 55 -9.62 -5.97 -15.25
C GLY A 55 -10.21 -7.18 -16.00
N PRO A 56 -9.85 -7.35 -17.29
CA PRO A 56 -10.20 -8.56 -18.03
C PRO A 56 -9.44 -9.78 -17.49
N ALA A 57 -9.85 -10.99 -17.93
CA ALA A 57 -9.11 -12.24 -17.74
C ALA A 57 -8.73 -12.61 -16.29
N GLN A 58 -9.58 -12.27 -15.32
CA GLN A 58 -9.33 -12.52 -13.88
C GLN A 58 -8.03 -11.87 -13.37
N GLY A 59 -7.74 -10.65 -13.84
CA GLY A 59 -6.65 -9.80 -13.35
C GLY A 59 -7.11 -8.38 -13.06
N TRP A 60 -6.15 -7.46 -12.95
CA TRP A 60 -6.39 -6.06 -12.67
C TRP A 60 -5.79 -5.18 -13.76
N ARG A 61 -6.48 -4.08 -14.06
CA ARG A 61 -5.82 -2.92 -14.65
C ARG A 61 -5.17 -2.15 -13.52
N VAL A 62 -3.91 -1.75 -13.71
CA VAL A 62 -3.16 -1.05 -12.67
C VAL A 62 -2.64 0.31 -13.14
N THR A 63 -2.57 1.25 -12.20
CA THR A 63 -1.81 2.49 -12.33
C THR A 63 -0.68 2.46 -11.32
N VAL A 64 0.55 2.48 -11.81
CA VAL A 64 1.76 2.54 -10.98
C VAL A 64 2.24 3.98 -10.93
N THR A 65 2.42 4.52 -9.72
CA THR A 65 2.98 5.86 -9.50
C THR A 65 4.24 5.74 -8.65
N CYS A 66 5.33 6.33 -9.09
CA CYS A 66 6.59 6.34 -8.35
C CYS A 66 7.14 7.76 -8.24
N GLY A 67 7.83 8.04 -7.14
CA GLY A 67 8.37 9.37 -6.91
C GLY A 67 9.10 9.52 -5.60
N LEU A 68 9.23 10.79 -5.19
CA LEU A 68 9.91 11.19 -3.96
C LEU A 68 8.98 12.04 -3.09
N ILE A 69 9.16 11.96 -1.78
CA ILE A 69 8.55 12.83 -0.77
C ILE A 69 9.67 13.61 -0.09
N ASP A 70 9.58 14.94 -0.05
CA ASP A 70 10.44 15.75 0.82
C ASP A 70 9.84 15.76 2.23
N THR A 71 10.50 15.09 3.17
CA THR A 71 9.96 14.88 4.53
C THR A 71 9.96 16.13 5.39
N ARG A 72 10.54 17.26 4.95
CA ARG A 72 10.46 18.54 5.67
C ARG A 72 9.18 19.29 5.33
N THR A 73 8.66 19.08 4.13
CA THR A 73 7.50 19.82 3.59
C THR A 73 6.30 18.92 3.33
N ASP A 74 6.49 17.60 3.47
CA ASP A 74 5.54 16.55 3.10
C ASP A 74 5.08 16.62 1.63
N ARG A 75 5.91 17.24 0.77
CA ARG A 75 5.60 17.43 -0.64
C ARG A 75 5.99 16.19 -1.45
N GLU A 76 5.01 15.57 -2.09
CA GLU A 76 5.26 14.53 -3.10
C GLU A 76 5.68 15.13 -4.46
N THR A 77 6.61 14.47 -5.12
CA THR A 77 7.03 14.74 -6.50
C THR A 77 6.97 13.43 -7.29
N THR A 78 6.02 13.35 -8.22
CA THR A 78 5.85 12.22 -9.12
C THR A 78 6.94 12.21 -10.19
N GLN A 79 7.61 11.07 -10.35
CA GLN A 79 8.64 10.83 -11.37
C GLN A 79 8.20 9.84 -12.45
N LEU A 80 7.16 9.06 -12.15
CA LEU A 80 6.59 8.07 -13.04
C LEU A 80 5.10 7.92 -12.71
N THR A 81 4.29 7.92 -13.75
CA THR A 81 2.95 7.35 -13.74
C THR A 81 2.82 6.44 -14.97
N ALA A 82 2.49 5.18 -14.76
CA ALA A 82 2.37 4.18 -15.81
C ALA A 82 1.09 3.38 -15.64
N ARG A 83 0.51 2.97 -16.77
CA ARG A 83 -0.64 2.05 -16.79
C ARG A 83 -0.18 0.68 -17.26
N GLY A 84 -0.75 -0.35 -16.65
CA GLY A 84 -0.38 -1.72 -16.93
C GLY A 84 -1.47 -2.70 -16.55
N GLU A 85 -1.09 -3.97 -16.52
CA GLU A 85 -1.93 -5.06 -16.07
C GLU A 85 -1.20 -5.84 -14.98
N ALA A 86 -1.98 -6.42 -14.07
CA ALA A 86 -1.50 -7.31 -13.04
C ALA A 86 -2.39 -8.53 -12.93
N GLY A 87 -1.84 -9.59 -12.37
CA GLY A 87 -2.54 -10.83 -12.17
C GLY A 87 -1.85 -11.69 -11.12
N ARG A 88 -2.48 -12.83 -10.86
CA ARG A 88 -1.87 -13.89 -10.07
C ARG A 88 -1.19 -14.87 -11.00
N GLY A 89 0.10 -15.07 -10.78
CA GLY A 89 0.85 -16.10 -11.47
C GLY A 89 0.72 -17.45 -10.75
N ARG A 90 1.59 -18.38 -11.12
CA ARG A 90 1.75 -19.67 -10.39
C ARG A 90 2.41 -19.51 -9.02
N MET A 91 2.95 -18.33 -8.73
CA MET A 91 3.59 -18.00 -7.46
C MET A 91 2.58 -17.39 -6.49
N VAL A 92 2.85 -17.52 -5.18
CA VAL A 92 2.06 -16.91 -4.10
C VAL A 92 2.41 -15.41 -4.01
N ALA A 93 2.01 -14.67 -5.04
CA ALA A 93 2.28 -13.25 -5.24
C ALA A 93 1.32 -12.63 -6.27
N ILE A 94 1.14 -11.31 -6.20
CA ILE A 94 0.58 -10.51 -7.30
C ILE A 94 1.76 -9.96 -8.11
N GLY A 95 1.70 -10.12 -9.43
CA GLY A 95 2.69 -9.56 -10.34
C GLY A 95 2.02 -8.76 -11.44
N GLY A 96 2.70 -7.74 -11.94
CA GLY A 96 2.20 -6.93 -13.04
C GLY A 96 3.30 -6.23 -13.79
N GLY A 97 2.92 -5.60 -14.90
CA GLY A 97 3.86 -4.94 -15.80
C GLY A 97 3.23 -3.83 -16.61
N TRP A 98 4.10 -2.98 -17.14
CA TRP A 98 3.77 -1.88 -18.03
C TRP A 98 4.89 -1.67 -19.05
N ASP A 99 4.52 -1.14 -20.22
CA ASP A 99 5.48 -0.89 -21.31
C ASP A 99 5.75 0.59 -21.59
N SER A 100 4.97 1.49 -20.99
CA SER A 100 5.12 2.93 -21.16
C SER A 100 5.13 3.64 -19.81
N PRO A 101 6.07 4.57 -19.56
CA PRO A 101 7.08 5.10 -20.49
C PRO A 101 8.33 4.22 -20.66
N LYS A 102 8.41 3.05 -20.01
CA LYS A 102 9.54 2.13 -20.06
C LYS A 102 9.06 0.73 -20.46
N PRO A 103 9.51 0.17 -21.59
CA PRO A 103 9.18 -1.20 -21.99
C PRO A 103 9.66 -2.24 -20.98
N GLY A 104 8.84 -3.26 -20.74
CA GLY A 104 9.18 -4.41 -19.89
C GLY A 104 9.39 -4.09 -18.41
N ALA A 105 8.87 -2.95 -17.93
CA ALA A 105 8.90 -2.64 -16.51
C ALA A 105 7.80 -3.42 -15.77
N SER A 106 8.06 -3.74 -14.51
CA SER A 106 7.29 -4.74 -13.78
C SER A 106 7.42 -4.59 -12.28
N PHE A 107 6.48 -5.25 -11.58
CA PHE A 107 6.50 -5.39 -10.14
C PHE A 107 6.01 -6.77 -9.70
N ILE A 108 6.39 -7.13 -8.48
CA ILE A 108 5.86 -8.29 -7.75
C ILE A 108 5.64 -7.89 -6.29
N ILE A 109 4.54 -8.35 -5.70
CA ILE A 109 4.18 -8.18 -4.28
C ILE A 109 4.00 -9.58 -3.67
N ASP A 110 4.85 -9.93 -2.71
CA ASP A 110 4.85 -11.26 -2.09
C ASP A 110 3.73 -11.40 -1.05
N GLU A 111 2.91 -12.44 -1.20
CA GLU A 111 1.81 -12.77 -0.29
C GLU A 111 2.29 -13.58 0.93
N ARG A 112 3.49 -14.17 0.90
CA ARG A 112 3.98 -15.04 1.98
C ARG A 112 4.49 -14.29 3.20
N THR A 113 4.89 -13.04 3.01
CA THR A 113 5.42 -12.21 4.10
C THR A 113 4.31 -11.37 4.70
N GLU A 114 4.25 -11.27 6.03
CA GLU A 114 3.33 -10.34 6.72
C GLU A 114 3.56 -8.90 6.23
N ALA A 115 4.82 -8.55 5.94
CA ALA A 115 5.25 -7.25 5.46
C ALA A 115 4.95 -6.96 3.98
N ARG A 116 4.28 -7.88 3.26
CA ARG A 116 3.89 -7.76 1.83
C ARG A 116 4.99 -7.14 0.97
N LYS A 117 6.19 -7.73 0.99
CA LYS A 117 7.37 -7.16 0.35
C LYS A 117 7.18 -7.07 -1.17
N SER A 118 7.49 -5.92 -1.73
CA SER A 118 7.48 -5.67 -3.18
C SER A 118 8.87 -5.56 -3.79
N GLN A 119 8.94 -5.83 -5.08
CA GLN A 119 10.06 -5.49 -5.94
C GLN A 119 9.55 -4.85 -7.23
N PHE A 120 10.13 -3.72 -7.61
CA PHE A 120 9.86 -2.99 -8.84
C PHE A 120 11.14 -2.93 -9.69
N THR A 121 11.02 -3.06 -11.01
CA THR A 121 12.19 -3.05 -11.93
C THR A 121 12.55 -1.66 -12.46
N ASP A 122 11.72 -0.64 -12.22
CA ASP A 122 12.04 0.75 -12.52
C ASP A 122 12.74 1.43 -11.33
N ALA A 123 13.91 2.00 -11.56
CA ALA A 123 14.74 2.60 -10.50
C ALA A 123 14.12 3.84 -9.84
N ARG A 124 13.09 4.44 -10.46
CA ARG A 124 12.32 5.53 -9.86
C ARG A 124 11.39 5.04 -8.74
N CYS A 125 11.09 3.74 -8.72
CA CYS A 125 10.18 3.11 -7.77
C CYS A 125 10.92 2.64 -6.52
N ALA A 126 10.27 2.77 -5.37
CA ALA A 126 10.64 2.07 -4.14
C ALA A 126 10.31 0.57 -4.24
N SER A 127 11.12 -0.25 -3.60
CA SER A 127 10.90 -1.68 -3.38
C SER A 127 11.15 -1.99 -1.91
N GLY A 128 10.34 -2.84 -1.30
CA GLY A 128 10.46 -3.15 0.12
C GLY A 128 9.13 -3.55 0.75
N PRO A 129 9.08 -3.66 2.10
CA PRO A 129 7.84 -3.78 2.84
C PRO A 129 6.86 -2.65 2.51
N GLY A 130 5.59 -2.98 2.36
CA GLY A 130 4.57 -1.98 2.04
C GLY A 130 3.21 -2.40 2.55
N ASP A 131 2.29 -1.44 2.52
CA ASP A 131 0.93 -1.59 2.98
C ASP A 131 0.04 -1.96 1.82
N LEU A 132 -0.80 -2.97 2.01
CA LEU A 132 -1.80 -3.41 1.05
C LEU A 132 -3.18 -3.22 1.69
N SER A 133 -4.05 -2.45 1.04
CA SER A 133 -5.42 -2.20 1.50
C SER A 133 -6.43 -2.54 0.42
N SER A 134 -7.68 -2.81 0.82
CA SER A 134 -8.80 -2.70 -0.11
C SER A 134 -8.94 -1.22 -0.51
N GLY A 135 -9.32 -0.98 -1.76
CA GLY A 135 -9.43 0.37 -2.33
C GLY A 135 -10.81 1.02 -2.08
N ASP A 136 -11.41 0.75 -0.91
CA ASP A 136 -12.78 1.13 -0.54
C ASP A 136 -12.88 2.52 0.11
#